data_AF-A0A7S2H8S1-F1
#
_entry.id   AF-A0A7S2H8S1-F1
#
_cell.length_a   1.000
_cell.length_b   1.000
_cell.length_c   1.000
_cell.angle_alpha   90.00
_cell.angle_beta   90.00
_cell.angle_gamma   90.00
#
_symmetry.space_group_name_H-M   'P 1'
#
loop_
_entity.id
_entity.type
_entity.pdbx_description
1 polymer ?
#
loop_
_entity_poly.entity_id
_entity_poly.type
_entity_poly.pdbx_seq_one_letter_code
_entity_poly.pdbx_strand_id
1 'polypeptide(L)'
;DVFANVTYFMGNELHGGACTFQGWMQQFFELASILWSCVIGLTLWSSVVRQTRVFATRMKLHIAVWGISAFVSFLPFSTNSYGESGSWCWIKGDEAGTYWRYAAFYVLLWIIFFCNVYCYSVVRKTINGFVKVSVATTQQVKLKKLAEQLKWYPLILVFAWTLPTISRIQQTLDPHCDVFWLT
;
A
#
# COMPACT_ATOMS: atom_id res chain seq x y z
N ASP A 1 0.45 -5.85 6.99
CA ASP A 1 -0.94 -6.36 6.95
C ASP A 1 -1.51 -6.77 8.30
N VAL A 2 -0.89 -7.68 9.07
CA VAL A 2 -1.46 -8.10 10.38
C VAL A 2 -1.79 -6.92 11.30
N PHE A 3 -0.87 -5.98 11.50
CA PHE A 3 -1.10 -4.84 12.40
C PHE A 3 -2.17 -3.86 11.90
N ALA A 4 -2.28 -3.66 10.58
CA ALA A 4 -3.36 -2.86 10.00
C ALA A 4 -4.71 -3.58 10.13
N ASN A 5 -4.75 -4.90 9.95
CA ASN A 5 -5.97 -5.68 10.13
C ASN A 5 -6.43 -5.73 11.58
N VAL A 6 -5.50 -5.67 12.54
CA VAL A 6 -5.83 -5.56 13.97
C VAL A 6 -6.56 -4.25 14.26
N THR A 7 -6.19 -3.13 13.64
CA THR A 7 -6.91 -1.86 13.86
C THR A 7 -8.32 -1.88 13.29
N TYR A 8 -8.55 -2.59 12.19
CA TYR A 8 -9.91 -2.83 11.69
C TYR A 8 -10.73 -3.71 12.63
N PHE A 9 -10.12 -4.72 13.24
CA PHE A 9 -10.80 -5.59 14.21
C PHE A 9 -11.16 -4.87 15.51
N MET A 10 -10.40 -3.85 15.91
CA MET A 10 -10.67 -3.04 17.10
C MET A 10 -11.91 -2.13 16.94
N GLY A 11 -12.39 -1.87 15.72
CA GLY A 11 -13.63 -1.12 15.48
C GLY A 11 -13.60 0.34 15.95
N ASN A 12 -14.77 0.92 16.24
CA ASN A 12 -14.96 2.30 16.72
C ASN A 12 -15.38 2.38 18.21
N GLU A 13 -15.23 1.30 18.97
CA GLU A 13 -15.54 1.30 20.41
C GLU A 13 -14.56 2.17 21.23
N LEU A 14 -13.44 2.60 20.62
CA LEU A 14 -12.50 3.54 21.21
C LEU A 14 -12.96 4.98 20.99
N HIS A 15 -12.88 5.79 22.05
CA HIS A 15 -13.18 7.22 21.98
C HIS A 15 -11.95 8.08 22.34
N GLY A 16 -11.97 9.33 21.88
CA GLY A 16 -10.96 10.33 22.23
C GLY A 16 -9.53 9.91 21.81
N GLY A 17 -8.58 10.00 22.74
CA GLY A 17 -7.16 9.75 22.45
C GLY A 17 -6.84 8.34 21.96
N ALA A 18 -7.60 7.32 22.41
CA ALA A 18 -7.42 5.95 21.97
C ALA A 18 -7.80 5.76 20.49
N CYS A 19 -8.89 6.41 20.06
CA CYS A 19 -9.33 6.43 18.65
C CYS A 19 -8.28 7.11 17.76
N THR A 20 -7.76 8.26 18.19
CA THR A 20 -6.69 8.97 17.48
C THR A 20 -5.43 8.11 17.32
N PHE A 21 -5.04 7.40 18.38
CA PHE A 21 -3.87 6.52 18.33
C PHE A 21 -4.09 5.30 17.40
N GLN A 22 -5.27 4.68 17.45
CA GLN A 22 -5.67 3.61 16.52
C GLN A 22 -5.61 4.11 15.07
N GLY A 23 -6.20 5.27 14.78
CA GLY A 23 -6.21 5.84 13.43
C GLY A 23 -4.81 6.17 12.89
N TRP A 24 -3.93 6.69 13.75
CA TRP A 24 -2.53 6.90 13.40
C TRP A 24 -1.78 5.60 13.15
N MET A 25 -1.95 4.59 14.03
CA MET A 25 -1.34 3.28 13.84
C MET A 25 -1.79 2.63 12.54
N GLN A 26 -3.09 2.68 12.24
CA GLN A 26 -3.66 2.20 11.00
C GLN A 26 -2.99 2.86 9.80
N GLN A 27 -2.95 4.20 9.78
CA GLN A 27 -2.31 4.96 8.70
C GLN A 27 -0.83 4.60 8.54
N PHE A 28 -0.08 4.47 9.64
CA PHE A 28 1.34 4.13 9.62
C PHE A 28 1.59 2.73 9.04
N PHE A 29 0.89 1.70 9.55
CA PHE A 29 1.14 0.32 9.16
C PHE A 29 0.63 -0.02 7.76
N GLU A 30 -0.45 0.63 7.31
CA GLU A 30 -0.92 0.49 5.94
C GLU A 30 0.08 1.10 4.94
N LEU A 31 0.55 2.33 5.20
CA LEU A 31 1.57 2.96 4.36
C LEU A 31 2.86 2.14 4.32
N ALA A 32 3.30 1.62 5.46
CA ALA A 32 4.46 0.75 5.52
C ALA A 32 4.26 -0.50 4.65
N SER A 33 3.07 -1.12 4.70
CA SER A 33 2.76 -2.30 3.89
C SER A 33 2.82 -2.00 2.39
N ILE A 34 2.19 -0.90 1.96
CA ILE A 34 2.18 -0.48 0.56
C ILE A 34 3.62 -0.17 0.09
N LEU A 35 4.41 0.54 0.88
CA LEU A 35 5.81 0.83 0.57
C LEU A 35 6.67 -0.45 0.51
N TRP A 36 6.46 -1.40 1.41
CA TRP A 36 7.13 -2.71 1.36
C TRP A 36 6.77 -3.49 0.10
N SER A 37 5.53 -3.39 -0.39
CA SER A 37 5.15 -3.99 -1.68
C SER A 37 6.00 -3.41 -2.84
N CYS A 38 6.21 -2.09 -2.85
CA CYS A 38 7.06 -1.41 -3.84
C CYS A 38 8.51 -1.89 -3.77
N VAL A 39 9.06 -2.00 -2.55
CA VAL A 39 10.44 -2.49 -2.33
C VAL A 39 10.61 -3.91 -2.87
N ILE A 40 9.61 -4.78 -2.67
CA ILE A 40 9.62 -6.14 -3.21
C ILE A 40 9.62 -6.12 -4.75
N GLY A 41 8.74 -5.32 -5.35
CA GLY A 41 8.68 -5.15 -6.81
C GLY A 41 10.00 -4.64 -7.41
N LEU A 42 10.58 -3.59 -6.82
CA LEU A 42 11.86 -3.00 -7.24
C LEU A 42 13.05 -3.93 -7.02
N THR A 43 13.05 -4.71 -5.94
CA THR A 43 14.08 -5.71 -5.65
C THR A 43 14.07 -6.81 -6.70
N LEU A 44 12.89 -7.32 -7.04
CA LEU A 44 12.71 -8.32 -8.08
C LEU A 44 13.14 -7.79 -9.46
N TRP A 45 12.68 -6.57 -9.81
CA TRP A 45 13.09 -5.90 -11.04
C TRP A 45 14.61 -5.70 -11.13
N SER A 46 15.23 -5.20 -10.07
CA SER A 46 16.69 -4.97 -10.03
C SER A 46 17.47 -6.29 -10.12
N SER A 47 16.98 -7.36 -9.49
CA SER A 47 17.62 -8.67 -9.52
C SER A 47 17.54 -9.33 -10.90
N VAL A 48 16.43 -9.17 -11.62
CA VAL A 48 16.19 -9.80 -12.92
C VAL A 48 16.79 -8.98 -14.07
N VAL A 49 16.57 -7.66 -14.05
CA VAL A 49 16.95 -6.77 -15.15
C VAL A 49 18.38 -6.25 -14.99
N ARG A 50 18.74 -5.78 -13.78
CA ARG A 50 20.06 -5.19 -13.52
C ARG A 50 21.07 -6.17 -12.95
N GLN A 51 20.63 -7.35 -12.50
CA GLN A 51 21.47 -8.37 -11.84
C GLN A 51 22.28 -7.81 -10.64
N THR A 52 21.79 -6.74 -10.01
CA THR A 52 22.47 -6.07 -8.89
C THR A 52 22.16 -6.76 -7.56
N ARG A 53 23.17 -6.88 -6.69
CA ARG A 53 23.01 -7.42 -5.33
C ARG A 53 22.34 -6.40 -4.41
N VAL A 54 21.05 -6.59 -4.14
CA VAL A 54 20.23 -5.68 -3.32
C VAL A 54 20.67 -5.61 -1.84
N PHE A 55 21.41 -6.61 -1.35
CA PHE A 55 21.85 -6.73 0.04
C PHE A 55 22.58 -5.49 0.59
N ALA A 56 23.40 -4.82 -0.22
CA ALA A 56 24.16 -3.63 0.21
C ALA A 56 23.26 -2.41 0.53
N THR A 57 22.02 -2.40 0.01
CA THR A 57 21.06 -1.31 0.19
C THR A 57 19.94 -1.62 1.17
N ARG A 58 19.94 -2.82 1.78
CA ARG A 58 18.85 -3.30 2.65
C ARG A 58 18.52 -2.32 3.78
N MET A 59 19.54 -1.82 4.48
CA MET A 59 19.32 -0.91 5.61
C MET A 59 18.74 0.43 5.16
N LYS A 60 19.20 0.96 4.02
CA LYS A 60 18.66 2.20 3.43
C LYS A 60 17.19 2.05 3.07
N LEU A 61 16.77 0.88 2.57
CA LEU A 61 15.37 0.58 2.26
C LEU A 61 14.51 0.55 3.53
N HIS A 62 14.97 -0.09 4.61
CA HIS A 62 14.24 -0.06 5.89
C HIS A 62 14.07 1.37 6.41
N ILE A 63 15.15 2.16 6.44
CA ILE A 63 15.10 3.56 6.89
C ILE A 63 14.13 4.36 6.03
N ALA A 64 14.14 4.17 4.70
CA ALA A 64 13.23 4.86 3.80
C ALA A 64 11.76 4.47 4.05
N VAL A 65 11.44 3.16 4.12
CA VAL A 65 10.06 2.70 4.30
C VAL A 65 9.49 3.19 5.63
N TRP A 66 10.20 2.94 6.73
CA TRP A 66 9.72 3.33 8.05
C TRP A 66 9.70 4.84 8.23
N GLY A 67 10.71 5.55 7.71
CA GLY A 67 10.80 7.01 7.77
C GLY A 67 9.68 7.69 6.99
N ILE A 68 9.41 7.28 5.75
CA ILE A 68 8.31 7.83 4.94
C ILE A 68 6.96 7.51 5.59
N SER A 69 6.75 6.27 6.06
CA SER A 69 5.50 5.88 6.71
C SER A 69 5.24 6.71 7.97
N ALA A 70 6.27 6.90 8.81
CA ALA A 70 6.19 7.74 10.00
C ALA A 70 5.88 9.18 9.60
N PHE A 71 6.68 9.78 8.71
CA PHE A 71 6.52 11.17 8.29
C PHE A 71 5.11 11.45 7.75
N VAL A 72 4.64 10.65 6.80
CA VAL A 72 3.33 10.85 6.17
C VAL A 72 2.17 10.60 7.16
N SER A 73 2.29 9.60 8.04
CA SER A 73 1.27 9.36 9.07
C SER A 73 1.20 10.46 10.13
N PHE A 74 2.26 11.25 10.34
CA PHE A 74 2.20 12.41 11.24
C PHE A 74 1.50 13.63 10.62
N LEU A 75 1.44 13.75 9.30
CA LEU A 75 0.89 14.95 8.64
C LEU A 75 -0.57 15.27 9.01
N PRO A 76 -1.51 14.31 9.11
CA PRO A 76 -2.90 14.60 9.46
C PRO A 76 -3.08 15.18 10.87
N PHE A 77 -2.09 15.05 11.77
CA PHE A 77 -2.14 15.73 13.08
C PHE A 77 -2.10 17.25 12.97
N SER A 78 -1.47 17.81 11.93
CA SER A 78 -1.35 19.26 11.73
C SER A 78 -2.70 19.99 11.63
N THR A 79 -3.76 19.25 11.28
CA THR A 79 -5.13 19.76 11.13
C THR A 79 -6.11 19.04 12.06
N ASN A 80 -5.59 18.28 13.04
CA ASN A 80 -6.39 17.46 13.94
C ASN A 80 -7.38 16.54 13.18
N SER A 81 -6.92 15.91 12.10
CA SER A 81 -7.77 15.16 11.17
C SER A 81 -8.01 13.70 11.55
N TYR A 82 -7.41 13.18 12.63
CA TYR A 82 -7.70 11.82 13.12
C TYR A 82 -8.96 11.78 13.98
N GLY A 83 -9.75 10.71 13.86
CA GLY A 83 -10.97 10.49 14.63
C GLY A 83 -11.85 9.39 14.05
N GLU A 84 -13.10 9.36 14.48
CA GLU A 84 -14.08 8.36 14.04
C GLU A 84 -14.40 8.54 12.54
N SER A 85 -14.34 7.46 11.78
CA SER A 85 -14.54 7.46 10.32
C SER A 85 -15.41 6.28 9.92
N GLY A 86 -16.68 6.30 10.34
CA GLY A 86 -17.62 5.19 10.15
C GLY A 86 -17.43 4.14 11.25
N SER A 87 -17.18 2.90 10.85
CA SER A 87 -17.09 1.74 11.76
C SER A 87 -15.73 1.56 12.44
N TRP A 88 -14.74 2.42 12.17
CA TRP A 88 -13.42 2.41 12.82
C TRP A 88 -12.83 3.82 12.95
N CYS A 89 -11.72 3.93 13.67
CA CYS A 89 -10.97 5.16 13.83
C CYS A 89 -9.90 5.32 12.74
N TRP A 90 -9.94 6.44 12.02
CA TRP A 90 -8.97 6.76 10.96
C TRP A 90 -8.90 8.29 10.74
N ILE A 91 -8.60 8.74 9.52
CA ILE A 91 -8.69 10.14 9.13
C ILE A 91 -10.18 10.47 8.91
N LYS A 92 -10.65 11.62 9.42
CA LYS A 92 -12.06 12.06 9.43
C LYS A 92 -12.59 12.45 8.05
N GLY A 93 -13.93 12.48 7.98
CA GLY A 93 -14.76 12.88 6.82
C GLY A 93 -14.79 14.37 6.48
N ASP A 94 -14.18 15.24 7.28
CA ASP A 94 -14.20 16.69 7.08
C ASP A 94 -13.35 17.13 5.87
N GLU A 95 -13.44 18.41 5.49
CA GLU A 95 -12.74 18.94 4.32
C GLU A 95 -11.22 18.68 4.40
N ALA A 96 -10.62 18.99 5.56
CA ALA A 96 -9.20 18.75 5.83
C ALA A 96 -8.85 17.25 5.84
N GLY A 97 -9.66 16.41 6.49
CA GLY A 97 -9.45 14.97 6.55
C GLY A 97 -9.58 14.32 5.17
N THR A 98 -10.52 14.76 4.35
CA THR A 98 -10.68 14.28 2.97
C THR A 98 -9.45 14.59 2.13
N TYR A 99 -8.90 15.80 2.24
CA TYR A 99 -7.62 16.14 1.61
C TYR A 99 -6.51 15.17 2.05
N TRP A 100 -6.37 14.92 3.36
CA TRP A 100 -5.35 14.00 3.88
C TRP A 100 -5.55 12.56 3.44
N ARG A 101 -6.79 12.06 3.36
CA ARG A 101 -7.04 10.71 2.84
C ARG A 101 -6.52 10.55 1.41
N TYR A 102 -6.78 11.52 0.54
CA TYR A 102 -6.28 11.44 -0.84
C TYR A 102 -4.76 11.65 -0.89
N ALA A 103 -4.25 12.72 -0.29
CA ALA A 103 -2.85 13.10 -0.39
C ALA A 103 -1.91 12.13 0.33
N ALA A 104 -2.28 11.67 1.54
CA ALA A 104 -1.43 10.84 2.39
C ALA A 104 -1.63 9.33 2.15
N PHE A 105 -2.72 8.90 1.51
CA PHE A 105 -3.02 7.49 1.33
C PHE A 105 -3.31 7.11 -0.13
N TYR A 106 -4.44 7.54 -0.70
CA TYR A 106 -4.89 7.03 -2.01
C TYR A 106 -3.94 7.39 -3.16
N VAL A 107 -3.40 8.61 -3.21
CA VAL A 107 -2.44 8.99 -4.26
C VAL A 107 -1.18 8.14 -4.18
N LEU A 108 -0.62 7.94 -2.98
CA LEU A 108 0.55 7.09 -2.77
C LEU A 108 0.27 5.63 -3.16
N LEU A 109 -0.90 5.11 -2.78
CA LEU A 109 -1.37 3.77 -3.13
C LEU A 109 -1.36 3.57 -4.66
N TRP A 110 -1.98 4.49 -5.42
CA TRP A 110 -2.06 4.38 -6.87
C TRP A 110 -0.70 4.52 -7.55
N ILE A 111 0.15 5.44 -7.10
CA ILE A 111 1.54 5.58 -7.61
C ILE A 111 2.31 4.26 -7.43
N ILE A 112 2.24 3.68 -6.23
CA ILE A 112 2.93 2.43 -5.92
C ILE A 112 2.35 1.26 -6.71
N PHE A 113 1.03 1.22 -6.90
CA PHE A 113 0.39 0.23 -7.75
C PHE A 113 0.94 0.27 -9.18
N PHE A 114 0.95 1.43 -9.83
CA PHE A 114 1.47 1.55 -11.19
C PHE A 114 2.96 1.20 -11.26
N CYS A 115 3.75 1.60 -10.27
CA CYS A 115 5.16 1.20 -10.15
C CYS A 115 5.32 -0.32 -10.10
N ASN A 116 4.52 -1.00 -9.26
CA ASN A 116 4.53 -2.46 -9.16
C ASN A 116 4.13 -3.11 -10.49
N VAL A 117 3.02 -2.70 -11.10
CA VAL A 117 2.57 -3.22 -12.40
C VAL A 117 3.67 -3.08 -13.45
N TYR A 118 4.31 -1.91 -13.51
CA TYR A 118 5.44 -1.69 -14.39
C TYR A 118 6.59 -2.66 -14.10
N CYS A 119 7.07 -2.73 -12.85
CA CYS A 119 8.17 -3.61 -12.44
C CYS A 119 7.88 -5.08 -12.79
N TYR A 120 6.71 -5.59 -12.42
CA TYR A 120 6.30 -6.98 -12.70
C TYR A 120 6.16 -7.25 -14.19
N SER A 121 5.63 -6.29 -14.97
CA SER A 121 5.49 -6.45 -16.42
C SER A 121 6.85 -6.55 -17.12
N VAL A 122 7.82 -5.73 -16.71
CA VAL A 122 9.19 -5.76 -17.25
C VAL A 122 9.88 -7.05 -16.83
N VAL A 123 9.81 -7.45 -15.56
CA VAL A 123 10.36 -8.72 -15.06
C VAL A 123 9.83 -9.90 -15.88
N ARG A 124 8.51 -9.95 -16.11
CA ARG A 124 7.88 -11.03 -16.88
C ARG A 124 8.36 -11.07 -18.33
N LYS A 125 8.45 -9.91 -19.00
CA LYS A 125 8.98 -9.81 -20.37
C LYS A 125 10.43 -10.29 -20.44
N THR A 126 11.28 -9.84 -19.51
CA THR A 126 12.70 -10.18 -19.45
C THR A 126 12.91 -11.69 -19.20
N ILE A 127 12.19 -12.28 -18.23
CA ILE A 127 12.27 -13.72 -17.95
C ILE A 127 11.82 -14.55 -19.16
N ASN A 128 10.70 -14.18 -19.79
CA ASN A 128 10.19 -14.89 -20.97
C ASN A 128 11.13 -14.78 -22.17
N GLY A 129 11.86 -13.66 -22.29
CA GLY A 129 12.92 -13.48 -23.28
C GLY A 129 14.09 -14.45 -23.05
N PHE A 130 14.60 -14.54 -21.82
CA PHE A 130 15.71 -15.45 -21.50
C PHE A 130 15.37 -16.92 -21.70
N VAL A 131 14.17 -17.35 -21.31
CA VAL A 131 13.71 -18.75 -21.49
C VAL A 131 13.64 -19.15 -22.97
N LYS A 132 13.37 -18.21 -23.88
CA LYS A 132 13.34 -18.48 -25.32
C LYS A 132 14.74 -18.61 -25.95
N VAL A 133 15.78 -18.11 -25.28
CA VAL A 133 17.13 -17.92 -25.87
C VAL A 133 18.22 -18.76 -25.20
N SER A 134 18.08 -19.21 -23.94
CA SER A 134 19.17 -19.95 -23.25
C SER A 134 18.72 -20.98 -22.20
N VAL A 135 19.64 -21.92 -21.90
CA VAL A 135 19.60 -22.83 -20.74
C VAL A 135 19.47 -21.98 -19.47
N ALA A 136 18.26 -21.92 -18.91
CA ALA A 136 17.99 -21.10 -17.74
C ALA A 136 18.83 -21.59 -16.54
N THR A 137 19.68 -20.71 -15.99
CA THR A 137 20.43 -20.99 -14.76
C THR A 137 19.45 -21.27 -13.60
N THR A 138 19.82 -22.13 -12.66
CA THR A 138 19.03 -22.48 -11.47
C THR A 138 18.48 -21.24 -10.72
N GLN A 139 19.24 -20.15 -10.70
CA GLN A 139 18.83 -18.88 -10.09
C GLN A 139 17.68 -18.18 -10.84
N GLN A 140 17.68 -18.21 -12.17
CA GLN A 140 16.61 -17.63 -13.00
C GLN A 140 15.31 -18.41 -12.86
N VAL A 141 15.39 -19.75 -12.76
CA VAL A 141 14.21 -20.61 -12.54
C VAL A 141 13.59 -20.34 -11.16
N LYS A 142 14.41 -20.18 -10.11
CA LYS A 142 13.93 -19.79 -8.78
C LYS A 142 13.26 -18.41 -8.80
N LEU A 143 13.89 -17.42 -9.43
CA LEU A 143 13.33 -16.07 -9.55
C LEU A 143 12.02 -16.05 -10.33
N LYS A 144 11.89 -16.84 -11.40
CA LYS A 144 10.61 -17.00 -12.13
C LYS A 144 9.51 -17.54 -11.23
N LYS A 145 9.79 -18.60 -10.46
CA LYS A 145 8.81 -19.19 -9.54
C LYS A 145 8.38 -18.18 -8.47
N LEU A 146 9.34 -17.43 -7.91
CA LEU A 146 9.05 -16.35 -6.96
C LEU A 146 8.20 -15.25 -7.61
N ALA A 147 8.56 -14.78 -8.80
CA ALA A 147 7.80 -13.76 -9.52
C ALA A 147 6.35 -14.21 -9.81
N GLU A 148 6.16 -15.48 -10.21
CA GLU A 148 4.84 -16.04 -10.49
C GLU A 148 4.00 -16.24 -9.23
N GLN A 149 4.62 -16.53 -8.08
CA GLN A 149 3.93 -16.60 -6.79
C GLN A 149 3.55 -15.21 -6.28
N LEU A 150 4.43 -14.22 -6.45
CA LEU A 150 4.22 -12.87 -5.94
C LEU A 150 3.31 -12.00 -6.83
N LYS A 151 3.06 -12.36 -8.09
CA LYS A 151 2.25 -11.53 -9.01
C LYS A 151 0.82 -11.28 -8.53
N TRP A 152 0.26 -12.20 -7.74
CA TRP A 152 -1.11 -12.11 -7.24
C TRP A 152 -1.25 -11.11 -6.10
N TYR A 153 -0.18 -10.89 -5.33
CA TYR A 153 -0.22 -10.08 -4.13
C TYR A 153 -0.59 -8.61 -4.40
N PRO A 154 0.05 -7.90 -5.37
CA PRO A 154 -0.36 -6.54 -5.71
C PRO A 154 -1.75 -6.48 -6.36
N LEU A 155 -2.15 -7.50 -7.12
CA LEU A 155 -3.46 -7.53 -7.79
C LEU A 155 -4.61 -7.71 -6.79
N ILE A 156 -4.42 -8.55 -5.76
CA ILE A 156 -5.41 -8.74 -4.69
C ILE A 156 -5.55 -7.46 -3.87
N LEU A 157 -4.43 -6.81 -3.52
CA LEU A 157 -4.46 -5.51 -2.83
C LEU A 157 -5.25 -4.47 -3.63
N VAL A 158 -5.09 -4.42 -4.94
CA VAL A 158 -5.84 -3.49 -5.79
C VAL A 158 -7.32 -3.78 -5.78
N PHE A 159 -7.71 -5.05 -5.93
CA PHE A 159 -9.12 -5.42 -5.84
C PHE A 159 -9.70 -5.01 -4.47
N ALA A 160 -8.96 -5.25 -3.38
CA ALA A 160 -9.38 -4.86 -2.04
C ALA A 160 -9.53 -3.32 -1.88
N TRP A 161 -8.65 -2.52 -2.50
CA TRP A 161 -8.67 -1.06 -2.37
C TRP A 161 -9.50 -0.32 -3.44
N THR A 162 -9.85 -0.97 -4.54
CA THR A 162 -10.73 -0.38 -5.58
C THR A 162 -12.14 -0.11 -5.04
N LEU A 163 -12.72 -1.04 -4.27
CA LEU A 163 -14.06 -0.87 -3.70
C LEU A 163 -14.14 0.34 -2.73
N PRO A 164 -13.23 0.50 -1.75
CA PRO A 164 -13.15 1.70 -0.93
C PRO A 164 -12.90 2.99 -1.73
N THR A 165 -12.10 2.92 -2.79
CA THR A 165 -11.83 4.10 -3.62
C THR A 165 -13.09 4.56 -4.34
N ILE A 166 -13.86 3.62 -4.92
CA ILE A 166 -15.12 3.92 -5.61
C ILE A 166 -16.16 4.46 -4.63
N SER A 167 -16.34 3.80 -3.47
CA SER A 167 -17.30 4.28 -2.48
C SER A 167 -16.95 5.68 -1.99
N ARG A 168 -15.66 6.01 -1.85
CA ARG A 168 -15.21 7.34 -1.43
C ARG A 168 -15.40 8.41 -2.50
N ILE A 169 -15.19 8.08 -3.77
CA ILE A 169 -15.46 8.99 -4.90
C ILE A 169 -16.97 9.27 -5.01
N GLN A 170 -17.81 8.26 -4.80
CA GLN A 170 -19.26 8.45 -4.77
C GLN A 170 -19.65 9.38 -3.62
N GLN A 171 -19.06 9.20 -2.43
CA GLN A 171 -19.33 10.02 -1.26
C GLN A 171 -18.92 11.49 -1.42
N THR A 172 -17.92 11.79 -2.27
CA THR A 172 -17.52 13.18 -2.58
C THR A 172 -18.34 13.81 -3.71
N LEU A 173 -18.94 13.02 -4.60
CA LEU A 173 -19.74 13.52 -5.72
C LEU A 173 -21.23 13.65 -5.39
N ASP A 174 -21.79 12.76 -4.57
CA ASP A 174 -23.19 12.78 -4.14
C ASP A 174 -23.29 12.68 -2.61
N PRO A 175 -23.39 13.81 -1.89
CA PRO A 175 -23.59 13.83 -0.44
C PRO A 175 -24.97 13.32 0.01
N HIS A 176 -25.91 13.10 -0.91
CA HIS A 176 -27.33 12.82 -0.62
C HIS A 176 -27.77 11.37 -0.90
N CYS A 177 -26.88 10.49 -1.40
CA CYS A 177 -27.17 9.07 -1.60
C CYS A 177 -26.33 8.21 -0.63
N ASP A 178 -26.72 8.20 0.64
CA ASP A 178 -26.21 7.23 1.61
C ASP A 178 -26.71 5.82 1.26
N VAL A 179 -25.93 5.09 0.47
CA VAL A 179 -26.08 3.64 0.34
C VAL A 179 -25.58 2.99 1.63
N PHE A 180 -26.52 2.76 2.54
CA PHE A 180 -26.39 2.22 3.91
C PHE A 180 -25.53 0.95 4.08
N TRP A 181 -25.08 0.31 2.99
CA TRP A 181 -24.37 -0.98 3.06
C TRP A 181 -22.83 -0.87 3.16
N LEU A 182 -22.22 0.30 2.91
CA LEU A 182 -20.75 0.47 2.85
C LEU A 182 -20.16 1.25 4.05
N THR A 183 -20.77 1.13 5.23
CA THR A 183 -20.17 1.54 6.51
C THR A 183 -19.73 0.29 7.26
#